data_AF-A0A936WJK2-F1
#
_entry.id   AF-A0A936WJK2-F1
#
_cell.length_a   1.000
_cell.length_b   1.000
_cell.length_c   1.000
_cell.angle_alpha   90.00
_cell.angle_beta   90.00
_cell.angle_gamma   90.00
#
_symmetry.space_group_name_H-M   'P 1'
#
loop_
_entity.id
_entity.type
_entity.pdbx_description
1 polymer ?
#
loop_
_entity_poly.entity_id
_entity_poly.type
_entity_poly.pdbx_seq_one_letter_code
_entity_poly.pdbx_strand_id
1 'polypeptide(L)'
;MKNRPFWLNLIQTAWKRRSIVWLSGVRRSGKTTLCKSLPGVDYYDCDLPSVRRALGDPEGFLLARQGKTVVFDEIHRLADPSEFLKIAADHFPNIRVLATGSSSLGAAAKFRDTLTGRKTEIWLTPMMSSDLSDIGPVDLDRRLWQGGLPPFFIDLKAGEAEFQEWMDSYWSRDILELFRLERRDSF
;
A
#
# COMPACT_ATOMS: atom_id res chain seq x y z
N MET A 1 1.26 -0.47 -19.13
CA MET A 1 0.74 -0.19 -17.76
C MET A 1 -0.76 -0.45 -17.79
N LYS A 2 -1.24 -1.50 -17.12
CA LYS A 2 -2.65 -1.92 -17.22
C LYS A 2 -3.47 -1.13 -16.19
N ASN A 3 -4.48 -0.44 -16.69
CA ASN A 3 -5.37 0.42 -15.89
C ASN A 3 -6.17 -0.48 -14.94
N ARG A 4 -6.37 -0.10 -13.67
CA ARG A 4 -7.15 -0.89 -12.69
C ARG A 4 -8.41 -0.12 -12.28
N PRO A 5 -9.38 0.07 -13.20
CA PRO A 5 -10.46 1.04 -13.04
C PRO A 5 -11.34 0.77 -11.82
N PHE A 6 -11.60 -0.51 -11.51
CA PHE A 6 -12.33 -0.90 -10.29
C PHE A 6 -11.70 -0.30 -9.02
N TRP A 7 -10.38 -0.44 -8.88
CA TRP A 7 -9.65 0.02 -7.71
C TRP A 7 -9.56 1.55 -7.65
N LEU A 8 -9.37 2.20 -8.79
CA LEU A 8 -9.36 3.67 -8.87
C LEU A 8 -10.71 4.26 -8.43
N ASN A 9 -11.82 3.67 -8.90
CA ASN A 9 -13.17 4.07 -8.51
C ASN A 9 -13.42 3.83 -7.01
N LEU A 10 -12.93 2.71 -6.47
CA LEU A 10 -13.05 2.40 -5.05
C LEU A 10 -12.30 3.41 -4.17
N ILE A 11 -11.08 3.78 -4.56
CA ILE A 11 -10.29 4.82 -3.87
C ILE A 11 -11.00 6.17 -3.92
N GLN A 12 -11.51 6.58 -5.10
CA GLN A 12 -12.26 7.82 -5.23
C GLN A 12 -13.53 7.84 -4.36
N THR A 13 -14.22 6.71 -4.27
CA THR A 13 -15.41 6.57 -3.42
C THR A 13 -15.03 6.62 -1.94
N ALA A 14 -13.91 6.01 -1.55
CA ALA A 14 -13.41 6.07 -0.18
C ALA A 14 -13.04 7.49 0.25
N TRP A 15 -12.46 8.30 -0.64
CA TRP A 15 -12.17 9.72 -0.37
C TRP A 15 -13.40 10.59 -0.15
N LYS A 16 -14.59 10.17 -0.62
CA LYS A 16 -15.85 10.86 -0.29
C LYS A 16 -16.26 10.64 1.17
N ARG A 17 -15.74 9.60 1.83
CA ARG A 17 -16.06 9.25 3.23
C ARG A 17 -15.03 9.78 4.21
N ARG A 18 -13.74 9.67 3.87
CA ARG A 18 -12.62 10.09 4.72
C ARG A 18 -11.50 10.66 3.86
N SER A 19 -10.81 11.68 4.35
CA SER A 19 -9.64 12.27 3.68
C SER A 19 -8.49 11.27 3.54
N ILE A 20 -8.37 10.32 4.47
CA ILE A 20 -7.32 9.30 4.47
C ILE A 20 -7.86 7.95 3.97
N VAL A 21 -7.19 7.42 2.95
CA VAL A 21 -7.35 6.06 2.46
C VAL A 21 -6.06 5.29 2.74
N TRP A 22 -6.19 4.15 3.41
CA TRP A 22 -5.10 3.22 3.66
C TRP A 22 -5.20 2.05 2.69
N LEU A 23 -4.23 1.93 1.80
CA LEU A 23 -4.14 0.85 0.83
C LEU A 23 -3.22 -0.25 1.36
N SER A 24 -3.84 -1.29 1.91
CA SER A 24 -3.16 -2.51 2.35
C SER A 24 -3.23 -3.59 1.27
N GLY A 25 -2.52 -4.70 1.47
CA GLY A 25 -2.51 -5.83 0.56
C GLY A 25 -1.17 -6.54 0.58
N VAL A 26 -1.13 -7.76 0.04
CA VAL A 26 0.07 -8.61 0.04
C VAL A 26 1.24 -7.98 -0.74
N ARG A 27 2.46 -8.40 -0.43
CA ARG A 27 3.65 -7.97 -1.16
C ARG A 27 3.52 -8.37 -2.64
N ARG A 28 3.97 -7.50 -3.54
CA ARG A 28 3.83 -7.65 -5.00
C ARG A 28 2.38 -7.65 -5.56
N SER A 29 1.36 -7.25 -4.79
CA SER A 29 -0.03 -7.11 -5.30
C SER A 29 -0.27 -5.93 -6.27
N GLY A 30 0.76 -5.10 -6.52
CA GLY A 30 0.67 -3.95 -7.42
C GLY A 30 0.24 -2.63 -6.77
N LYS A 31 0.39 -2.48 -5.44
CA LYS A 31 0.07 -1.23 -4.71
C LYS A 31 0.77 -0.01 -5.29
N THR A 32 2.10 -0.06 -5.41
CA THR A 32 2.90 1.03 -5.99
C THR A 32 2.48 1.36 -7.41
N THR A 33 2.19 0.35 -8.23
CA THR A 33 1.71 0.53 -9.60
C THR A 33 0.35 1.23 -9.64
N LEU A 34 -0.58 0.83 -8.76
CA LEU A 34 -1.89 1.45 -8.63
C LEU A 34 -1.76 2.91 -8.16
N CYS A 35 -0.92 3.16 -7.17
CA CYS A 35 -0.63 4.50 -6.65
C CYS A 35 -0.11 5.45 -7.73
N LYS A 36 0.87 5.00 -8.53
CA LYS A 36 1.44 5.76 -9.65
C LYS A 36 0.48 5.93 -10.83
N SER A 37 -0.58 5.14 -10.89
CA SER A 37 -1.61 5.25 -11.95
C SER A 37 -2.68 6.31 -11.67
N LEU A 38 -2.75 6.84 -10.45
CA LEU A 38 -3.71 7.88 -10.11
C LEU A 38 -3.34 9.21 -10.80
N PRO A 39 -4.27 9.86 -11.51
CA PRO A 39 -4.00 11.12 -12.18
C PRO A 39 -3.92 12.28 -11.18
N GLY A 40 -2.99 13.21 -11.40
CA GLY A 40 -2.91 14.48 -10.66
C GLY A 40 -2.55 14.34 -9.18
N VAL A 41 -1.76 13.32 -8.82
CA VAL A 41 -1.32 13.08 -7.44
C VAL A 41 0.13 13.48 -7.22
N ASP A 42 0.43 14.06 -6.05
CA ASP A 42 1.81 14.25 -5.60
C ASP A 42 2.26 12.93 -4.93
N TYR A 43 3.13 12.16 -5.59
CA TYR A 43 3.60 10.86 -5.12
C TYR A 43 4.92 10.97 -4.35
N TYR A 44 4.97 10.37 -3.16
CA TYR A 44 6.13 10.35 -2.26
C TYR A 44 6.48 8.92 -1.86
N ASP A 45 7.69 8.52 -2.20
CA ASP A 45 8.27 7.23 -1.81
C ASP A 45 9.02 7.38 -0.46
N CYS A 46 8.45 6.83 0.61
CA CYS A 46 9.01 6.96 1.96
C CYS A 46 10.22 6.04 2.20
N ASP A 47 10.58 5.15 1.27
CA ASP A 47 11.86 4.45 1.31
C ASP A 47 13.03 5.41 1.05
N LEU A 48 12.79 6.55 0.37
CA LEU A 48 13.81 7.55 0.11
C LEU A 48 14.11 8.42 1.35
N PRO A 49 15.39 8.52 1.80
CA PRO A 49 15.74 9.35 2.94
C PRO A 49 15.42 10.85 2.76
N SER A 50 15.47 11.36 1.54
CA SER A 50 15.10 12.74 1.22
C SER A 50 13.62 13.01 1.48
N VAL A 51 12.75 12.08 1.10
CA VAL A 51 11.31 12.16 1.33
C VAL A 51 11.01 12.11 2.82
N ARG A 52 11.64 11.18 3.56
CA ARG A 52 11.46 11.11 5.02
C ARG A 52 11.89 12.39 5.74
N ARG A 53 12.99 13.02 5.30
CA ARG A 53 13.41 14.32 5.84
C ARG A 53 12.39 15.41 5.55
N ALA A 54 11.84 15.45 4.34
CA ALA A 54 10.80 16.42 3.99
C ALA A 54 9.50 16.23 4.78
N LEU A 55 9.19 14.99 5.18
CA LEU A 55 8.03 14.64 6.01
C LEU A 55 8.28 14.81 7.52
N GLY A 56 9.50 15.18 7.92
CA GLY A 56 9.87 15.41 9.32
C GLY A 56 9.20 16.63 9.95
N ASP A 57 8.66 17.54 9.13
CA ASP A 57 7.75 18.61 9.54
C ASP A 57 6.36 18.37 8.90
N PRO A 58 5.46 17.64 9.58
CA PRO A 58 4.16 17.28 9.03
C PRO A 58 3.30 18.50 8.70
N GLU A 59 3.26 19.49 9.59
CA GLU A 59 2.39 20.66 9.45
C GLU A 59 2.80 21.52 8.25
N GLY A 60 4.09 21.89 8.16
CA GLY A 60 4.60 22.66 7.04
C GLY A 60 4.43 21.92 5.71
N PHE A 61 4.68 20.60 5.72
CA PHE A 61 4.48 19.76 4.54
C PHE A 61 3.02 19.72 4.07
N LEU A 62 2.09 19.49 4.98
CA LEU A 62 0.66 19.39 4.67
C LEU A 62 0.08 20.74 4.27
N LEU A 63 0.47 21.84 4.92
CA LEU A 63 0.01 23.18 4.61
C LEU A 63 0.28 23.56 3.14
N ALA A 64 1.47 23.21 2.62
CA ALA A 64 1.84 23.45 1.22
C ALA A 64 1.04 22.62 0.19
N ARG A 65 0.17 21.71 0.64
CA ARG A 65 -0.57 20.72 -0.19
C ARG A 65 -2.08 20.78 0.02
N GLN A 66 -2.59 21.87 0.60
CA GLN A 66 -4.02 22.12 0.73
C GLN A 66 -4.75 21.94 -0.61
N GLY A 67 -5.85 21.19 -0.58
CA GLY A 67 -6.68 20.89 -1.77
C GLY A 67 -6.08 19.87 -2.75
N LYS A 68 -4.90 19.31 -2.47
CA LYS A 68 -4.25 18.31 -3.33
C LYS A 68 -4.59 16.88 -2.92
N THR A 69 -4.28 15.96 -3.84
CA THR A 69 -4.22 14.52 -3.55
C THR A 69 -2.77 14.10 -3.44
N VAL A 70 -2.42 13.46 -2.33
CA VAL A 70 -1.04 13.08 -1.98
C VAL A 70 -0.98 11.59 -1.74
N VAL A 71 0.05 10.94 -2.27
CA VAL A 71 0.31 9.52 -2.05
C VAL A 71 1.61 9.36 -1.25
N PHE A 72 1.53 8.61 -0.16
CA PHE A 72 2.69 8.19 0.63
C PHE A 72 2.86 6.68 0.48
N ASP A 73 3.81 6.27 -0.35
CA ASP A 73 4.16 4.85 -0.48
C ASP A 73 5.11 4.45 0.64
N GLU A 74 4.87 3.29 1.25
CA GLU A 74 5.65 2.74 2.34
C GLU A 74 5.79 3.68 3.56
N ILE A 75 4.70 4.36 3.94
CA ILE A 75 4.70 5.38 5.00
C ILE A 75 5.19 4.86 6.36
N HIS A 76 5.13 3.55 6.59
CA HIS A 76 5.67 2.88 7.77
C HIS A 76 7.18 3.12 7.98
N ARG A 77 7.89 3.65 6.98
CA ARG A 77 9.29 4.06 7.08
C ARG A 77 9.53 5.36 7.84
N LEU A 78 8.50 6.16 8.09
CA LEU A 78 8.62 7.34 8.96
C LEU A 78 8.84 6.94 10.41
N ALA A 79 9.35 7.86 11.21
CA ALA A 79 9.55 7.64 12.65
C ALA A 79 8.21 7.51 13.38
N ASP A 80 7.30 8.47 13.17
CA ASP A 80 5.91 8.41 13.66
C ASP A 80 4.88 8.65 12.53
N PRO A 81 4.58 7.60 11.76
CA PRO A 81 3.62 7.70 10.67
C PRO A 81 2.16 7.79 11.14
N SER A 82 1.86 7.33 12.36
CA SER A 82 0.54 7.40 12.95
C SER A 82 0.20 8.84 13.35
N GLU A 83 1.13 9.55 13.98
CA GLU A 83 1.03 10.97 14.27
C GLU A 83 0.89 11.80 12.99
N PHE A 84 1.73 11.56 11.98
CA PHE A 84 1.63 12.24 10.69
C PHE A 84 0.21 12.13 10.09
N LEU A 85 -0.34 10.91 10.06
CA LEU A 85 -1.68 10.68 9.51
C LEU A 85 -2.79 11.24 10.41
N LYS A 86 -2.63 11.28 11.74
CA LYS A 86 -3.57 11.99 12.63
C LYS A 86 -3.63 13.47 12.32
N ILE A 87 -2.46 14.12 12.18
CA ILE A 87 -2.38 15.54 11.83
C ILE A 87 -3.09 15.79 10.50
N ALA A 88 -2.81 14.97 9.48
CA ALA A 88 -3.47 15.07 8.18
C ALA A 88 -5.00 14.92 8.26
N ALA A 89 -5.51 13.97 9.05
CA ALA A 89 -6.95 13.75 9.21
C ALA A 89 -7.64 14.89 9.95
N ASP A 90 -7.06 15.31 11.08
CA ASP A 90 -7.73 16.17 12.06
C ASP A 90 -7.57 17.66 11.71
N HIS A 91 -6.44 18.06 11.11
CA HIS A 91 -6.13 19.47 10.80
C HIS A 91 -6.15 19.80 9.31
N PHE A 92 -6.00 18.80 8.43
CA PHE A 92 -5.92 19.01 6.98
C PHE A 92 -6.94 18.17 6.19
N PRO A 93 -8.24 18.17 6.54
CA PRO A 93 -9.24 17.29 5.92
C PRO A 93 -9.48 17.55 4.43
N ASN A 94 -9.05 18.72 3.92
CA ASN A 94 -9.14 19.08 2.50
C ASN A 94 -8.06 18.42 1.64
N ILE A 95 -7.08 17.76 2.25
CA ILE A 95 -6.04 16.99 1.56
C ILE A 95 -6.51 15.54 1.46
N ARG A 96 -6.52 15.00 0.24
CA ARG A 96 -6.80 13.57 0.04
C ARG A 96 -5.50 12.80 0.16
N VAL A 97 -5.41 11.91 1.13
CA VAL A 97 -4.23 11.10 1.37
C VAL A 97 -4.51 9.66 0.96
N LEU A 98 -3.61 9.09 0.17
CA LEU A 98 -3.48 7.64 -0.02
C LEU A 98 -2.17 7.21 0.63
N ALA A 99 -2.26 6.44 1.70
CA ALA A 99 -1.09 5.89 2.36
C ALA A 99 -1.00 4.38 2.09
N THR A 100 0.19 3.90 1.79
CA THR A 100 0.48 2.47 1.71
C THR A 100 1.44 2.08 2.83
N GLY A 101 1.33 0.84 3.28
CA GLY A 101 2.37 0.17 4.04
C GLY A 101 2.46 -1.25 3.52
N SER A 102 3.67 -1.70 3.19
CA SER A 102 3.91 -3.10 2.92
C SER A 102 3.52 -3.96 4.11
N SER A 103 3.17 -5.18 3.75
CA SER A 103 2.48 -6.20 4.52
C SER A 103 3.34 -6.83 5.61
N SER A 104 4.35 -6.16 6.16
CA SER A 104 4.92 -6.68 7.39
C SER A 104 3.77 -6.68 8.39
N LEU A 105 3.33 -7.87 8.78
CA LEU A 105 2.16 -8.08 9.61
C LEU A 105 2.26 -7.25 10.91
N GLY A 106 3.50 -6.94 11.34
CA GLY A 106 3.83 -6.04 12.44
C GLY A 106 3.58 -4.55 12.18
N ALA A 107 3.80 -4.02 10.97
CA ALA A 107 3.42 -2.65 10.64
C ALA A 107 1.89 -2.51 10.66
N ALA A 108 1.17 -3.42 10.00
CA ALA A 108 -0.29 -3.40 10.01
C ALA A 108 -0.88 -3.39 11.42
N ALA A 109 -0.30 -4.14 12.38
CA ALA A 109 -0.73 -4.17 13.77
C ALA A 109 -0.57 -2.81 14.49
N LYS A 110 0.62 -2.18 14.43
CA LYS A 110 0.86 -0.88 15.10
C LYS A 110 -0.02 0.25 14.57
N PHE A 111 -0.31 0.24 13.26
CA PHE A 111 -1.12 1.28 12.63
C PHE A 111 -2.63 1.12 12.84
N ARG A 112 -3.10 -0.11 13.10
CA ARG A 112 -4.54 -0.43 13.11
C ARG A 112 -5.26 0.28 14.26
N ASP A 113 -4.65 0.32 15.44
CA ASP A 113 -5.30 0.86 16.63
C ASP A 113 -5.28 2.39 16.67
N THR A 114 -4.19 3.01 16.20
CA THR A 114 -3.93 4.45 16.37
C THR A 114 -4.75 5.34 15.43
N LEU A 115 -5.23 4.81 14.30
CA LEU A 115 -5.97 5.56 13.27
C LEU A 115 -7.43 5.12 13.12
N THR A 116 -7.95 4.36 14.08
CA THR A 116 -9.36 3.94 14.10
C THR A 116 -10.30 5.13 13.94
N GLY A 117 -11.23 5.02 13.00
CA GLY A 117 -12.21 6.07 12.70
C GLY A 117 -11.68 7.25 11.87
N ARG A 118 -10.37 7.34 11.57
CA ARG A 118 -9.79 8.44 10.77
C ARG A 118 -9.45 8.06 9.33
N LYS A 119 -9.36 6.76 9.04
CA LYS A 119 -9.04 6.22 7.71
C LYS A 119 -10.13 5.32 7.16
N THR A 120 -10.26 5.26 5.84
CA THR A 120 -10.92 4.14 5.16
C THR A 120 -9.84 3.15 4.72
N GLU A 121 -10.00 1.87 5.04
CA GLU A 121 -9.07 0.83 4.62
C GLU A 121 -9.57 0.13 3.36
N ILE A 122 -8.67 -0.04 2.39
CA ILE A 122 -8.89 -0.81 1.17
C ILE A 122 -7.83 -1.90 1.13
N TRP A 123 -8.27 -3.15 1.11
CA TRP A 123 -7.39 -4.30 0.90
C TRP A 123 -7.27 -4.59 -0.59
N LEU A 124 -6.10 -4.30 -1.17
CA LEU A 124 -5.76 -4.64 -2.54
C LEU A 124 -5.45 -6.13 -2.65
N THR A 125 -6.42 -6.88 -3.15
CA THR A 125 -6.26 -8.31 -3.43
C THR A 125 -5.32 -8.54 -4.62
N PRO A 126 -4.75 -9.75 -4.73
CA PRO A 126 -4.22 -10.24 -6.00
C PRO A 126 -5.26 -10.09 -7.12
N MET A 127 -4.81 -10.19 -8.37
CA MET A 127 -5.64 -9.91 -9.54
C MET A 127 -6.97 -10.68 -9.51
N MET A 128 -8.06 -9.91 -9.57
CA MET A 128 -9.42 -10.41 -9.62
C MET A 128 -9.88 -10.56 -11.06
N SER A 129 -10.96 -11.30 -11.32
CA SER A 129 -11.55 -11.43 -12.66
C SER A 129 -11.80 -10.08 -13.34
N SER A 130 -12.19 -9.06 -12.57
CA SER A 130 -12.35 -7.68 -13.03
C SER A 130 -11.06 -7.01 -13.49
N ASP A 131 -9.89 -7.49 -13.03
CA ASP A 131 -8.59 -7.04 -13.52
C ASP A 131 -8.13 -7.86 -14.75
N LEU A 132 -8.72 -9.05 -14.98
CA LEU A 132 -8.30 -9.99 -16.04
C LEU A 132 -8.80 -9.59 -17.43
N SER A 133 -9.90 -8.82 -17.53
CA SER A 133 -10.38 -8.28 -18.82
C SER A 133 -9.29 -7.50 -19.55
N ASP A 134 -8.36 -6.89 -18.81
CA ASP A 134 -7.27 -6.08 -19.33
C ASP A 134 -5.99 -6.90 -19.58
N ILE A 135 -5.98 -8.19 -19.24
CA ILE A 135 -4.78 -9.05 -19.29
C ILE A 135 -4.77 -10.02 -20.47
N GLY A 136 -5.93 -10.38 -21.00
CA GLY A 136 -6.09 -11.45 -21.98
C GLY A 136 -6.54 -12.76 -21.31
N PRO A 137 -6.63 -13.87 -22.07
CA PRO A 137 -7.06 -15.16 -21.53
C PRO A 137 -6.10 -15.59 -20.41
N VAL A 138 -6.66 -15.77 -19.21
CA VAL A 138 -5.92 -16.20 -18.03
C VAL A 138 -6.19 -17.67 -17.82
N ASP A 139 -5.10 -18.44 -17.73
CA ASP A 139 -5.14 -19.81 -17.26
C ASP A 139 -5.57 -19.81 -15.78
N LEU A 140 -6.79 -20.29 -15.54
CA LEU A 140 -7.39 -20.37 -14.20
C LEU A 140 -6.61 -21.31 -13.29
N ASP A 141 -6.03 -22.39 -13.84
CA ASP A 141 -5.25 -23.35 -13.06
C ASP A 141 -3.98 -22.66 -12.58
N ARG A 142 -3.26 -21.99 -13.48
CA ARG A 142 -2.10 -21.16 -13.09
C ARG A 142 -2.47 -20.10 -12.05
N ARG A 143 -3.65 -19.49 -12.16
CA ARG A 143 -4.15 -18.54 -11.15
C ARG A 143 -4.34 -19.16 -9.78
N LEU A 144 -4.93 -20.36 -9.72
CA LEU A 144 -5.13 -21.08 -8.46
C LEU A 144 -3.80 -21.51 -7.84
N TRP A 145 -2.85 -21.97 -8.65
CA TRP A 145 -1.53 -22.41 -8.18
C TRP A 145 -0.62 -21.25 -7.71
N GLN A 146 -0.70 -20.09 -8.36
CA GLN A 146 0.23 -18.96 -8.13
C GLN A 146 -0.42 -17.75 -7.41
N GLY A 147 -1.65 -17.91 -6.94
CA GLY A 147 -2.32 -16.92 -6.08
C GLY A 147 -2.74 -15.61 -6.74
N GLY A 148 -2.65 -15.48 -8.07
CA GLY A 148 -3.15 -14.30 -8.80
C GLY A 148 -2.26 -13.05 -8.71
N LEU A 149 -0.99 -13.13 -8.29
CA LEU A 149 -0.15 -11.93 -8.14
C LEU A 149 0.34 -11.38 -9.50
N PRO A 150 0.20 -10.06 -9.77
CA PRO A 150 0.46 -9.49 -11.09
C PRO A 150 1.77 -9.90 -11.78
N PRO A 151 2.93 -9.97 -11.10
CA PRO A 151 4.18 -10.37 -11.76
C PRO A 151 4.11 -11.74 -12.45
N PHE A 152 3.40 -12.71 -11.86
CA PHE A 152 3.31 -14.09 -12.39
C PHE A 152 2.28 -14.25 -13.52
N PHE A 153 1.45 -13.23 -13.77
CA PHE A 153 0.45 -13.22 -14.88
C PHE A 153 0.86 -12.30 -16.03
N ILE A 154 1.66 -11.27 -15.75
CA ILE A 154 2.08 -10.30 -16.76
C ILE A 154 3.32 -10.80 -17.51
N ASP A 155 4.24 -11.49 -16.81
CA ASP A 155 5.38 -12.12 -17.44
C ASP A 155 5.16 -13.63 -17.56
N LEU A 156 4.88 -14.10 -18.79
CA LEU A 156 4.70 -15.52 -19.06
C LEU A 156 5.97 -16.35 -18.84
N LYS A 157 7.15 -15.69 -18.79
CA LYS A 157 8.43 -16.34 -18.45
C LYS A 157 8.63 -16.52 -16.95
N ALA A 158 7.82 -15.84 -16.13
CA ALA A 158 7.85 -16.03 -14.69
C ALA A 158 7.41 -17.44 -14.33
N GLY A 159 8.39 -18.32 -14.17
CA GLY A 159 8.20 -19.74 -13.91
C GLY A 159 8.04 -20.06 -12.43
N GLU A 160 8.06 -21.36 -12.12
CA GLU A 160 7.98 -21.88 -10.76
C GLU A 160 9.10 -21.35 -9.85
N ALA A 161 10.31 -21.18 -10.37
CA ALA A 161 11.47 -20.70 -9.61
C ALA A 161 11.26 -19.28 -9.02
N GLU A 162 10.68 -18.36 -9.79
CA GLU A 162 10.43 -16.98 -9.33
C GLU A 162 9.29 -16.93 -8.29
N PHE A 163 8.33 -17.85 -8.40
CA PHE A 163 7.29 -18.02 -7.39
C PHE A 163 7.87 -18.57 -6.09
N GLN A 164 8.76 -19.56 -6.15
CA GLN A 164 9.48 -20.09 -4.99
C GLN A 164 10.34 -19.01 -4.32
N GLU A 165 11.10 -18.22 -5.09
CA GLU A 165 11.89 -17.12 -4.54
C GLU A 165 11.00 -16.07 -3.84
N TRP A 166 9.83 -15.77 -4.41
CA TRP A 166 8.87 -14.89 -3.76
C TRP A 166 8.34 -15.47 -2.45
N MET A 167 7.96 -16.75 -2.44
CA MET A 167 7.52 -17.47 -1.25
C MET A 167 8.59 -17.42 -0.16
N ASP A 168 9.84 -17.72 -0.50
CA ASP A 168 10.97 -17.66 0.44
C ASP A 168 11.19 -16.25 0.97
N SER A 169 11.08 -15.22 0.12
CA SER A 169 11.19 -13.82 0.57
C SER A 169 10.04 -13.43 1.51
N TYR A 170 8.83 -13.89 1.22
CA TYR A 170 7.65 -13.63 2.04
C TYR A 170 7.76 -14.31 3.41
N TRP A 171 8.15 -15.58 3.45
CA TRP A 171 8.40 -16.29 4.70
C TRP A 171 9.54 -15.63 5.50
N SER A 172 10.68 -15.38 4.87
CA SER A 172 11.87 -14.89 5.56
C SER A 172 11.77 -13.45 6.06
N ARG A 173 11.07 -12.58 5.33
CA ARG A 173 10.92 -11.17 5.72
C ARG A 173 9.59 -10.93 6.41
N ASP A 174 8.49 -11.20 5.76
CA ASP A 174 7.18 -10.76 6.24
C ASP A 174 6.69 -11.62 7.44
N ILE A 175 6.92 -12.93 7.41
CA ILE A 175 6.51 -13.84 8.50
C ILE A 175 7.54 -13.85 9.65
N LEU A 176 8.83 -14.02 9.38
CA LEU A 176 9.82 -14.05 10.46
C LEU A 176 9.99 -12.69 11.16
N GLU A 177 9.85 -11.55 10.47
CA GLU A 177 9.86 -10.25 11.15
C GLU A 177 8.68 -10.11 12.13
N LEU A 178 7.51 -10.65 11.80
CA LEU A 178 6.37 -10.66 12.71
C LEU A 178 6.74 -11.37 14.03
N PHE A 179 7.29 -12.58 13.96
CA PHE A 179 7.67 -13.35 15.15
C PHE A 179 8.89 -12.78 15.88
N ARG A 180 9.81 -12.08 15.18
CA ARG A 180 10.93 -11.39 15.83
C ARG A 180 10.47 -10.15 16.60
N LEU A 181 9.42 -9.47 16.14
CA LEU A 181 8.82 -8.34 16.86
C LEU A 181 8.11 -8.79 18.15
N GLU A 182 7.58 -10.01 18.21
CA GLU A 182 7.01 -10.58 19.44
C GLU A 182 8.06 -10.93 20.53
N ARG A 183 9.35 -10.95 20.20
CA ARG A 183 10.42 -11.42 21.11
C ARG A 183 11.39 -10.35 21.64
N ARG A 184 11.10 -9.06 21.48
CA ARG A 184 12.01 -7.99 21.98
C ARG A 184 11.72 -7.41 23.37
N ASP A 185 10.66 -7.85 24.05
CA ASP A 185 10.35 -7.44 25.44
C ASP A 185 10.39 -8.62 26.43
N SER A 186 11.34 -9.53 26.28
CA SER A 186 11.61 -10.54 27.30
C SER A 186 13.09 -10.85 27.31
N PHE A 187 13.87 -10.03 28.02
CA PHE A 187 14.97 -10.38 28.94
C PHE A 187 15.61 -9.10 29.47
#